data_AF-A0A455SQI1-F1
#
_entry.id   AF-A0A455SQI1-F1
#
_cell.length_a   1.000
_cell.length_b   1.000
_cell.length_c   1.000
_cell.angle_alpha   90.00
_cell.angle_beta   90.00
_cell.angle_gamma   90.00
#
_symmetry.space_group_name_H-M   'P 1'
#
loop_
_entity.id
_entity.type
_entity.pdbx_description
1 polymer ?
#
loop_
_entity_poly.entity_id
_entity_poly.type
_entity_poly.pdbx_seq_one_letter_code
_entity_poly.pdbx_strand_id
1 'polypeptide(L)'
;MDSSQVRRKSRPLGSDVIEENGGEATFFDDALFETRRPTSTRRYKAYAPPSRDTTDDPGIVYRRRSRGLQQETIDLDDDELPQSAPGKRPARKRRISPLLLILVGGIMTIVLFMLLNVVFSWWQLYQDDLHYGRPRTSHLDAVVGHEDSKEKPTHFIFLNLDRHIQVVEIPGGDPSKVRIFPGPILLGDGQDLTPVTGEVKDVDGDGKPDLLVHIQNQQIIFYNDGKTFKAR
;
A
#
# COMPACT_ATOMS: atom_id res chain seq x y z
N MET A 1 17.63 -13.85 73.59
CA MET A 1 18.95 -13.25 73.87
C MET A 1 19.85 -13.71 72.72
N ASP A 2 20.37 -12.89 71.81
CA ASP A 2 20.55 -11.46 71.78
C ASP A 2 20.67 -10.97 70.32
N SER A 3 20.40 -9.69 70.19
CA SER A 3 20.29 -8.74 69.10
C SER A 3 21.52 -8.64 68.20
N SER A 4 21.31 -8.39 66.90
CA SER A 4 21.95 -7.25 66.20
C SER A 4 21.48 -7.18 64.74
N GLN A 5 20.50 -6.31 64.55
CA GLN A 5 20.15 -5.66 63.29
C GLN A 5 21.31 -4.75 62.84
N VAL A 6 21.77 -4.85 61.60
CA VAL A 6 22.54 -3.77 60.94
C VAL A 6 21.89 -3.40 59.62
N ARG A 7 21.05 -2.38 59.73
CA ARG A 7 20.50 -1.53 58.68
C ARG A 7 21.62 -0.62 58.14
N ARG A 8 21.92 -0.66 56.83
CA ARG A 8 22.59 0.45 56.15
C ARG A 8 21.76 0.94 54.97
N LYS A 9 21.68 2.26 54.94
CA LYS A 9 20.76 3.14 54.22
C LYS A 9 21.40 3.58 52.91
N SER A 10 20.51 3.83 51.95
CA SER A 10 20.64 4.37 50.60
C SER A 10 21.71 5.44 50.32
N ARG A 11 22.27 5.39 49.10
CA ARG A 11 22.70 6.55 48.30
C ARG A 11 22.33 6.31 46.83
N PRO A 12 21.45 7.12 46.21
CA PRO A 12 21.36 7.22 44.76
C PRO A 12 22.44 8.18 44.25
N LEU A 13 23.23 7.72 43.27
CA LEU A 13 24.10 8.54 42.42
C LEU A 13 23.15 9.20 41.40
N GLY A 14 22.96 10.52 41.42
CA GLY A 14 23.92 11.46 40.83
C GLY A 14 23.40 11.85 39.45
N SER A 15 22.46 12.78 39.43
CA SER A 15 21.90 13.45 38.27
C SER A 15 22.88 14.52 37.79
N ASP A 16 23.54 14.30 36.65
CA ASP A 16 24.28 15.35 35.96
C ASP A 16 23.39 15.97 34.88
N VAL A 17 22.94 17.16 35.24
CA VAL A 17 22.39 18.21 34.40
C VAL A 17 23.49 18.68 33.46
N ILE A 18 23.24 18.63 32.14
CA ILE A 18 23.92 19.48 31.17
C ILE A 18 22.84 20.35 30.55
N GLU A 19 22.82 21.61 30.96
CA GLU A 19 22.01 22.68 30.45
C GLU A 19 22.88 23.60 29.59
N GLU A 20 22.28 24.04 28.47
CA GLU A 20 22.62 25.19 27.61
C GLU A 20 23.98 25.28 26.90
N ASN A 21 23.92 25.26 25.56
CA ASN A 21 24.32 26.44 24.81
C ASN A 21 23.51 26.58 23.51
N GLY A 22 22.90 27.75 23.33
CA GLY A 22 22.05 28.10 22.21
C GLY A 22 22.81 28.48 20.93
N GLY A 23 22.08 28.58 19.83
CA GLY A 23 22.55 29.13 18.57
C GLY A 23 21.69 28.72 17.39
N GLU A 24 20.67 29.53 17.09
CA GLU A 24 19.95 29.53 15.82
C GLU A 24 20.93 29.64 14.63
N ALA A 25 20.72 28.81 13.60
CA ALA A 25 20.97 29.22 12.21
C ALA A 25 20.14 28.32 11.28
N THR A 26 19.06 28.92 10.80
CA THR A 26 18.24 28.50 9.66
C THR A 26 19.10 28.21 8.42
N PHE A 27 19.00 26.99 7.88
CA PHE A 27 19.45 26.66 6.52
C PHE A 27 18.39 25.77 5.86
N PHE A 28 17.24 26.37 5.54
CA PHE A 28 16.39 25.86 4.46
C PHE A 28 16.86 26.57 3.21
N ASP A 29 17.79 25.94 2.47
CA ASP A 29 18.22 26.47 1.19
C ASP A 29 17.06 26.40 0.18
N ASP A 30 16.66 27.58 -0.22
CA ASP A 30 15.74 27.91 -1.30
C ASP A 30 16.17 27.29 -2.63
N ALA A 31 15.38 26.34 -3.15
CA ALA A 31 15.44 25.96 -4.57
C ALA A 31 14.06 25.64 -5.16
N LEU A 32 13.00 26.27 -4.64
CA LEU A 32 11.61 25.99 -5.00
C LEU A 32 11.01 26.95 -6.05
N PHE A 33 11.78 27.62 -6.93
CA PHE A 33 11.20 28.33 -8.08
C PHE A 33 12.14 28.46 -9.29
N GLU A 34 12.07 27.53 -10.25
CA GLU A 34 12.33 27.87 -11.66
C GLU A 34 11.00 27.90 -12.43
N THR A 35 10.33 29.04 -12.33
CA THR A 35 9.15 29.34 -13.15
C THR A 35 9.62 29.80 -14.53
N ARG A 36 9.85 28.87 -15.46
CA ARG A 36 10.04 29.22 -16.89
C ARG A 36 8.69 29.50 -17.57
N ARG A 37 8.45 30.76 -17.90
CA ARG A 37 7.54 31.24 -18.96
C ARG A 37 8.29 32.34 -19.73
N PRO A 38 7.86 32.82 -20.91
CA PRO A 38 7.05 32.25 -21.99
C PRO A 38 7.71 32.46 -23.38
N THR A 39 7.22 31.84 -24.46
CA THR A 39 7.29 32.46 -25.81
C THR A 39 6.16 31.98 -26.69
N SER A 40 5.02 32.68 -26.64
CA SER A 40 3.95 32.54 -27.62
C SER A 40 4.13 33.59 -28.72
N THR A 41 4.82 33.22 -29.80
CA THR A 41 4.90 34.05 -31.00
C THR A 41 4.50 33.20 -32.22
N ARG A 42 3.20 33.02 -32.44
CA ARG A 42 2.70 32.53 -33.75
C ARG A 42 2.30 33.71 -34.62
N ARG A 43 3.33 34.22 -35.31
CA ARG A 43 3.38 34.75 -36.68
C ARG A 43 2.03 35.07 -37.34
N TYR A 44 1.72 36.36 -37.46
CA TYR A 44 0.78 36.86 -38.47
C TYR A 44 1.30 36.51 -39.87
N LYS A 45 0.48 35.86 -40.71
CA LYS A 45 0.75 35.77 -42.14
C LYS A 45 0.51 37.17 -42.73
N ALA A 46 1.57 37.78 -43.26
CA ALA A 46 1.47 38.99 -44.05
C ALA A 46 0.63 38.71 -45.31
N TYR A 47 -0.33 39.58 -45.58
CA TYR A 47 -1.11 39.61 -46.81
C TYR A 47 -0.21 40.20 -47.91
N ALA A 48 0.21 39.36 -48.87
CA ALA A 48 0.92 39.83 -50.06
C ALA A 48 -0.11 40.09 -51.18
N PRO A 49 -0.22 41.31 -51.73
CA PRO A 49 -0.97 41.54 -52.95
C PRO A 49 -0.07 41.28 -54.17
N PRO A 50 -0.44 40.38 -55.09
CA PRO A 50 0.18 40.36 -56.40
C PRO A 50 -0.56 41.31 -57.35
N SER A 51 0.23 42.24 -57.86
CA SER A 51 -0.01 43.20 -58.92
C SER A 51 -0.57 42.55 -60.20
N ARG A 52 -1.37 43.33 -60.91
CA ARG A 52 -1.80 43.09 -62.29
C ARG A 52 -0.59 43.08 -63.22
N ASP A 53 -0.40 42.01 -63.98
CA ASP A 53 0.01 42.08 -65.38
C ASP A 53 -0.51 40.85 -66.14
N THR A 54 -0.52 40.96 -67.45
CA THR A 54 -1.48 40.46 -68.43
C THR A 54 -1.19 39.06 -69.00
N THR A 55 -2.23 38.48 -69.63
CA THR A 55 -2.21 37.53 -70.77
C THR A 55 -2.43 36.03 -70.47
N ASP A 56 -3.57 35.55 -70.99
CA ASP A 56 -3.94 34.20 -71.48
C ASP A 56 -3.67 32.94 -70.65
N ASP A 57 -4.73 32.37 -70.04
CA ASP A 57 -5.36 31.04 -70.32
C ASP A 57 -6.37 30.67 -69.19
N PRO A 58 -7.33 29.73 -69.37
CA PRO A 58 -8.65 29.83 -68.77
C PRO A 58 -8.89 28.80 -67.66
N GLY A 59 -9.95 29.01 -66.89
CA GLY A 59 -10.66 27.90 -66.25
C GLY A 59 -10.31 27.66 -64.79
N ILE A 60 -10.64 28.63 -63.91
CA ILE A 60 -11.14 28.28 -62.57
C ILE A 60 -12.39 29.12 -62.29
N VAL A 61 -13.53 28.44 -62.27
CA VAL A 61 -14.85 29.00 -61.94
C VAL A 61 -14.88 29.34 -60.44
N TYR A 62 -14.56 30.58 -60.09
CA TYR A 62 -14.91 31.12 -58.79
C TYR A 62 -16.41 31.39 -58.76
N ARG A 63 -17.17 30.50 -58.11
CA ARG A 63 -18.61 30.65 -57.86
C ARG A 63 -18.84 31.82 -56.90
N ARG A 64 -18.84 33.03 -57.45
CA ARG A 64 -19.17 34.28 -56.78
C ARG A 64 -20.66 34.28 -56.44
N ARG A 65 -21.02 34.02 -55.19
CA ARG A 65 -22.37 34.34 -54.68
C ARG A 65 -22.50 35.86 -54.60
N SER A 66 -22.93 36.47 -55.68
CA SER A 66 -23.54 37.80 -55.69
C SER A 66 -24.88 37.68 -54.94
N ARG A 67 -24.87 38.03 -53.65
CA ARG A 67 -26.08 38.36 -52.90
C ARG A 67 -26.51 39.73 -53.40
N GLY A 68 -27.68 39.81 -54.04
CA GLY A 68 -28.21 41.04 -54.60
C GLY A 68 -28.24 42.17 -53.59
N LEU A 69 -27.60 43.28 -53.95
CA LEU A 69 -27.90 44.60 -53.40
C LEU A 69 -29.23 45.02 -53.99
N GLN A 70 -30.31 44.84 -53.23
CA GLN A 70 -31.55 45.55 -53.46
C GLN A 70 -31.49 46.80 -52.59
N GLN A 71 -31.11 47.90 -53.23
CA GLN A 71 -31.13 49.22 -52.65
C GLN A 71 -32.53 49.77 -52.92
N GLU A 72 -33.39 49.67 -51.92
CA GLU A 72 -34.69 50.32 -51.91
C GLU A 72 -34.61 51.53 -50.98
N THR A 73 -35.02 52.66 -51.56
CA THR A 73 -34.89 54.02 -51.05
C THR A 73 -35.79 54.26 -49.84
N ILE A 74 -35.33 55.19 -49.00
CA ILE A 74 -35.88 55.59 -47.72
C ILE A 74 -37.18 56.39 -47.94
N ASP A 75 -38.30 55.90 -47.43
CA ASP A 75 -39.46 56.72 -47.08
C ASP A 75 -39.48 56.88 -45.55
N LEU A 76 -39.46 58.14 -45.11
CA LEU A 76 -39.52 58.57 -43.72
C LEU A 76 -41.00 58.69 -43.34
N ASP A 77 -41.52 57.71 -42.61
CA ASP A 77 -42.74 57.84 -41.81
C ASP A 77 -42.40 57.49 -40.36
N ASP A 78 -42.51 58.49 -39.49
CA ASP A 78 -42.44 58.37 -38.04
C ASP A 78 -43.70 57.65 -37.55
N ASP A 79 -43.61 56.35 -37.25
CA ASP A 79 -44.33 55.72 -36.15
C ASP A 79 -43.87 54.26 -35.92
N GLU A 80 -43.75 53.90 -34.64
CA GLU A 80 -43.42 52.58 -34.08
C GLU A 80 -42.01 52.00 -34.34
N LEU A 81 -41.10 52.22 -33.38
CA LEU A 81 -39.94 51.35 -33.14
C LEU A 81 -40.42 49.91 -32.90
N PRO A 82 -40.08 48.92 -33.76
CA PRO A 82 -40.29 47.54 -33.42
C PRO A 82 -39.29 47.20 -32.31
N GLN A 83 -39.78 47.03 -31.08
CA GLN A 83 -38.99 46.49 -29.99
C GLN A 83 -38.42 45.14 -30.43
N SER A 84 -37.14 45.12 -30.77
CA SER A 84 -36.42 43.89 -31.08
C SER A 84 -36.47 42.99 -29.85
N ALA A 85 -37.33 41.98 -29.89
CA ALA A 85 -37.42 40.98 -28.84
C ALA A 85 -36.01 40.43 -28.57
N PRO A 86 -35.60 40.28 -27.30
CA PRO A 86 -34.27 39.78 -26.98
C PRO A 86 -34.13 38.38 -27.56
N GLY A 87 -33.31 38.23 -28.60
CA GLY A 87 -33.01 36.95 -29.21
C GLY A 87 -32.51 35.99 -28.13
N LYS A 88 -33.28 34.92 -27.88
CA LYS A 88 -32.90 33.85 -26.96
C LYS A 88 -31.55 33.30 -27.44
N ARG A 89 -30.46 33.71 -26.76
CA ARG A 89 -29.12 33.17 -27.02
C ARG A 89 -29.23 31.65 -26.90
N PRO A 90 -28.82 30.86 -27.91
CA PRO A 90 -28.90 29.41 -27.81
C PRO A 90 -28.07 28.99 -26.60
N ALA A 91 -28.71 28.29 -25.66
CA ALA A 91 -28.05 27.80 -24.46
C ALA A 91 -26.83 26.97 -24.89
N ARG A 92 -25.62 27.47 -24.60
CA ARG A 92 -24.36 26.82 -24.97
C ARG A 92 -24.30 25.48 -24.24
N LYS A 93 -24.66 24.40 -24.94
CA LYS A 93 -24.64 23.03 -24.43
C LYS A 93 -23.21 22.75 -23.94
N ARG A 94 -23.03 22.68 -22.62
CA ARG A 94 -21.71 22.45 -22.00
C ARG A 94 -21.22 21.10 -22.47
N ARG A 95 -20.24 21.09 -23.38
CA ARG A 95 -19.55 19.87 -23.79
C ARG A 95 -18.61 19.51 -22.66
N ILE A 96 -18.90 18.41 -21.98
CA ILE A 96 -17.98 17.83 -21.00
C ILE A 96 -16.67 17.57 -21.76
N SER A 97 -15.55 18.10 -21.26
CA SER A 97 -14.27 17.87 -21.92
C SER A 97 -13.94 16.37 -21.78
N PRO A 98 -13.51 15.69 -22.86
CA PRO A 98 -13.17 14.27 -22.79
C PRO A 98 -12.07 14.01 -21.75
N LEU A 99 -11.20 14.98 -21.50
CA LEU A 99 -10.19 14.94 -20.45
C LEU A 99 -10.79 14.87 -19.04
N LEU A 100 -11.90 15.57 -18.77
CA LEU A 100 -12.59 15.50 -17.47
C LEU A 100 -13.25 14.13 -17.27
N LEU A 101 -13.80 13.53 -18.33
CA LEU A 101 -14.32 12.16 -18.26
C LEU A 101 -13.20 11.14 -17.99
N ILE A 102 -12.04 11.29 -18.64
CA ILE A 102 -10.88 10.44 -18.39
C ILE A 102 -10.37 10.60 -16.96
N LEU A 103 -10.28 11.83 -16.44
CA LEU A 103 -9.85 12.09 -15.07
C LEU A 103 -10.80 11.43 -14.06
N VAL A 104 -12.11 11.61 -14.23
CA VAL A 104 -13.13 11.02 -13.36
C VAL A 104 -13.09 9.49 -13.43
N GLY A 105 -12.98 8.91 -14.63
CA GLY A 105 -12.83 7.47 -14.80
C GLY A 105 -11.52 6.94 -14.19
N GLY A 106 -10.42 7.68 -14.30
CA GLY A 106 -9.14 7.33 -13.69
C GLY A 106 -9.22 7.31 -12.16
N ILE A 107 -9.81 8.35 -11.56
CA ILE A 107 -10.05 8.40 -10.10
C ILE A 107 -10.95 7.25 -9.67
N MET A 108 -12.04 7.00 -10.40
CA MET A 108 -12.96 5.90 -10.10
C MET A 108 -12.25 4.54 -10.16
N THR A 109 -11.38 4.35 -11.15
CA THR A 109 -10.56 3.13 -11.29
C THR A 109 -9.59 2.97 -10.13
N ILE A 110 -8.91 4.05 -9.70
CA ILE A 110 -7.98 4.03 -8.56
C ILE A 110 -8.73 3.67 -7.27
N VAL A 111 -9.88 4.29 -7.04
CA VAL A 111 -10.73 4.00 -5.87
C VAL A 111 -11.19 2.55 -5.90
N LEU A 112 -11.64 2.05 -7.05
CA LEU A 112 -12.02 0.66 -7.22
C LEU A 112 -10.86 -0.29 -6.92
N PHE A 113 -9.66 0.02 -7.42
CA PHE A 113 -8.45 -0.75 -7.16
C PHE A 113 -8.07 -0.76 -5.68
N MET A 114 -8.18 0.37 -4.98
CA MET A 114 -7.96 0.44 -3.53
C MET A 114 -8.96 -0.43 -2.76
N LEU A 115 -10.25 -0.36 -3.11
CA LEU A 115 -11.28 -1.20 -2.49
C LEU A 115 -11.03 -2.69 -2.74
N LEU A 116 -10.62 -3.06 -3.95
CA LEU A 116 -10.24 -4.44 -4.28
C LEU A 116 -9.07 -4.94 -3.41
N ASN A 117 -8.06 -4.09 -3.16
CA ASN A 117 -6.97 -4.45 -2.26
C ASN A 117 -7.43 -4.68 -0.82
N VAL A 118 -8.33 -3.84 -0.30
CA VAL A 118 -8.91 -4.01 1.05
C VAL A 118 -9.69 -5.32 1.15
N VAL A 119 -10.56 -5.60 0.16
CA VAL A 119 -11.33 -6.85 0.11
C VAL A 119 -10.42 -8.06 0.00
N PHE A 120 -9.37 -7.99 -0.82
CA PHE A 120 -8.42 -9.09 -0.99
C PHE A 120 -7.65 -9.39 0.31
N SER A 121 -7.16 -8.36 1.00
CA SER A 121 -6.50 -8.52 2.30
C SER A 121 -7.43 -9.13 3.34
N TRP A 122 -8.66 -8.63 3.46
CA TRP A 122 -9.67 -9.19 4.36
C TRP A 122 -10.00 -10.65 4.02
N TRP A 123 -10.14 -10.97 2.74
CA TRP A 123 -10.41 -12.33 2.28
C TRP A 123 -9.28 -13.29 2.64
N GLN A 124 -8.02 -12.87 2.48
CA GLN A 124 -6.86 -13.68 2.84
C GLN A 124 -6.81 -13.93 4.35
N LEU A 125 -7.07 -12.91 5.18
CA LEU A 125 -7.22 -13.06 6.62
C LEU A 125 -8.34 -14.05 6.99
N TYR A 126 -9.48 -13.97 6.30
CA TYR A 126 -10.60 -14.89 6.52
C TYR A 126 -10.25 -16.33 6.14
N GLN A 127 -9.54 -16.54 5.02
CA GLN A 127 -9.04 -17.86 4.62
C GLN A 127 -8.04 -18.42 5.62
N ASP A 128 -7.09 -17.61 6.08
CA ASP A 128 -6.15 -18.00 7.13
C ASP A 128 -6.89 -18.38 8.42
N ASP A 129 -7.90 -17.60 8.81
CA ASP A 129 -8.67 -17.86 10.03
C ASP A 129 -9.50 -19.16 9.92
N LEU A 130 -10.00 -19.51 8.72
CA LEU A 130 -10.64 -20.80 8.48
C LEU A 130 -9.66 -21.97 8.50
N HIS A 131 -8.45 -21.78 7.95
CA HIS A 131 -7.46 -22.85 7.82
C HIS A 131 -6.70 -23.10 9.13
N TYR A 132 -6.44 -22.06 9.92
CA TYR A 132 -5.57 -22.11 11.09
C TYR A 132 -6.26 -21.81 12.43
N GLY A 133 -7.48 -21.26 12.43
CA GLY A 133 -8.17 -20.83 13.65
C GLY A 133 -7.49 -19.64 14.37
N ARG A 134 -8.15 -19.11 15.41
CA ARG A 134 -7.56 -18.12 16.34
C ARG A 134 -7.56 -18.69 17.75
N PRO A 135 -6.41 -18.74 18.45
CA PRO A 135 -5.04 -18.43 18.00
C PRO A 135 -4.54 -19.42 16.92
N ARG A 136 -3.62 -18.99 16.04
CA ARG A 136 -3.10 -19.82 14.96
C ARG A 136 -2.24 -20.93 15.57
N THR A 137 -2.82 -22.13 15.67
CA THR A 137 -2.14 -23.33 16.15
C THR A 137 -2.07 -24.35 15.03
N SER A 138 -0.89 -24.94 14.80
CA SER A 138 -0.75 -26.11 13.95
C SER A 138 -0.33 -27.30 14.80
N HIS A 139 -0.70 -28.48 14.33
CA HIS A 139 -0.58 -29.73 15.07
C HIS A 139 0.16 -30.72 14.20
N LEU A 140 1.06 -31.50 14.79
CA LEU A 140 1.85 -32.51 14.09
C LEU A 140 2.01 -33.74 14.98
N ASP A 141 1.73 -34.91 14.44
CA ASP A 141 2.01 -36.18 15.09
C ASP A 141 3.21 -36.85 14.41
N ALA A 142 4.24 -37.16 15.19
CA ALA A 142 5.44 -37.81 14.67
C ALA A 142 6.08 -38.73 15.71
N VAL A 143 6.80 -39.74 15.22
CA VAL A 143 7.62 -40.63 16.06
C VAL A 143 9.06 -40.09 16.04
N VAL A 144 9.51 -39.54 17.16
CA VAL A 144 10.80 -38.86 17.32
C VAL A 144 11.76 -39.58 18.28
N GLY A 145 11.30 -40.65 18.94
CA GLY A 145 12.10 -41.45 19.87
C GLY A 145 12.03 -40.98 21.32
N HIS A 146 11.09 -40.10 21.66
CA HIS A 146 10.87 -39.60 23.02
C HIS A 146 9.74 -40.36 23.70
N GLU A 147 9.99 -41.62 24.09
CA GLU A 147 8.99 -42.47 24.76
C GLU A 147 7.69 -42.66 23.94
N ASP A 148 7.80 -42.55 22.62
CA ASP A 148 6.70 -42.65 21.66
C ASP A 148 6.78 -43.93 20.82
N SER A 149 5.68 -44.24 20.14
CA SER A 149 5.57 -45.39 19.22
C SER A 149 4.65 -45.05 18.05
N LYS A 150 4.55 -45.95 17.06
CA LYS A 150 3.63 -45.74 15.92
C LYS A 150 2.16 -45.68 16.35
N GLU A 151 1.81 -46.35 17.45
CA GLU A 151 0.47 -46.38 18.03
C GLU A 151 0.21 -45.16 18.93
N LYS A 152 1.28 -44.56 19.48
CA LYS A 152 1.25 -43.39 20.35
C LYS A 152 2.36 -42.42 19.93
N PRO A 153 2.17 -41.67 18.84
CA PRO A 153 3.16 -40.71 18.39
C PRO A 153 3.30 -39.56 19.40
N THR A 154 4.41 -38.84 19.33
CA THR A 154 4.56 -37.56 20.00
C THR A 154 3.67 -36.54 19.29
N HIS A 155 2.85 -35.84 20.07
CA HIS A 155 1.98 -34.79 19.56
C HIS A 155 2.64 -33.43 19.78
N PHE A 156 2.82 -32.66 18.71
CA PHE A 156 3.35 -31.31 18.74
C PHE A 156 2.26 -30.29 18.47
N ILE A 157 2.29 -29.21 19.24
CA ILE A 157 1.45 -28.04 19.03
C ILE A 157 2.37 -26.85 18.83
N PHE A 158 2.32 -26.25 17.64
CA PHE A 158 3.00 -25.01 17.33
C PHE A 158 2.00 -23.88 17.43
N LEU A 159 2.29 -22.88 18.25
CA LEU A 159 1.38 -21.77 18.44
C LEU A 159 2.12 -20.44 18.53
N ASN A 160 1.47 -19.43 18.00
CA ASN A 160 1.87 -18.04 18.15
C ASN A 160 0.95 -17.37 19.18
N LEU A 161 1.49 -17.08 20.36
CA LEU A 161 0.76 -16.44 21.45
C LEU A 161 1.24 -15.00 21.60
N ASP A 162 0.50 -14.04 21.01
CA ASP A 162 0.87 -12.61 20.97
C ASP A 162 2.35 -12.41 20.61
N ARG A 163 2.74 -12.90 19.43
CA ARG A 163 4.09 -12.82 18.86
C ARG A 163 5.15 -13.68 19.56
N HIS A 164 4.78 -14.43 20.59
CA HIS A 164 5.68 -15.38 21.23
C HIS A 164 5.45 -16.77 20.65
N ILE A 165 6.43 -17.27 19.91
CA ILE A 165 6.35 -18.62 19.37
C ILE A 165 6.59 -19.62 20.49
N GLN A 166 5.71 -20.61 20.60
CA GLN A 166 5.83 -21.71 21.54
C GLN A 166 5.61 -23.02 20.80
N VAL A 167 6.46 -23.99 21.13
CA VAL A 167 6.30 -25.37 20.67
C VAL A 167 6.04 -26.21 21.90
N VAL A 168 4.89 -26.86 21.92
CA VAL A 168 4.51 -27.80 22.96
C VAL A 168 4.73 -29.21 22.42
N GLU A 169 5.47 -30.02 23.16
CA GLU A 169 5.70 -31.43 22.91
C GLU A 169 4.93 -32.24 23.94
N ILE A 170 4.15 -33.23 23.47
CA ILE A 170 3.43 -34.20 24.31
C ILE A 170 3.91 -35.61 23.94
N PRO A 171 4.97 -36.10 24.61
CA PRO A 171 5.60 -37.38 24.29
C PRO A 171 4.61 -38.55 24.46
N GLY A 172 4.49 -39.40 23.43
CA GLY A 172 3.59 -40.56 23.46
C GLY A 172 2.11 -40.25 23.75
N GLY A 173 1.68 -39.00 23.57
CA GLY A 173 0.34 -38.54 23.95
C GLY A 173 0.09 -38.48 25.47
N ASP A 174 1.13 -38.50 26.30
CA ASP A 174 1.03 -38.43 27.76
C ASP A 174 1.10 -36.97 28.25
N PRO A 175 -0.02 -36.38 28.73
CA PRO A 175 -0.04 -34.99 29.18
C PRO A 175 0.77 -34.76 30.46
N SER A 176 1.20 -35.81 31.17
CA SER A 176 2.07 -35.67 32.34
C SER A 176 3.53 -35.37 31.98
N LYS A 177 3.91 -35.56 30.71
CA LYS A 177 5.28 -35.41 30.22
C LYS A 177 5.46 -34.22 29.27
N VAL A 178 4.51 -33.29 29.28
CA VAL A 178 4.51 -32.12 28.42
C VAL A 178 5.77 -31.29 28.61
N ARG A 179 6.35 -30.85 27.50
CA ARG A 179 7.49 -29.94 27.46
C ARG A 179 7.17 -28.76 26.56
N ILE A 180 7.70 -27.59 26.92
CA ILE A 180 7.47 -26.36 26.17
C ILE A 180 8.83 -25.80 25.78
N PHE A 181 9.03 -25.63 24.49
CA PHE A 181 10.22 -24.99 23.92
C PHE A 181 9.88 -23.57 23.50
N PRO A 182 10.51 -22.55 24.11
CA PRO A 182 10.31 -21.16 23.70
C PRO A 182 11.00 -20.90 22.37
N GLY A 183 10.26 -20.33 21.42
CA GLY A 183 10.78 -19.78 20.16
C GLY A 183 11.10 -18.29 20.27
N PRO A 184 11.44 -17.64 19.14
CA PRO A 184 11.71 -16.21 19.10
C PRO A 184 10.42 -15.38 19.27
N ILE A 185 10.61 -14.11 19.54
CA ILE A 185 9.55 -13.11 19.56
C ILE A 185 9.49 -12.43 18.19
N LEU A 186 8.31 -12.37 17.59
CA LEU A 186 8.10 -11.71 16.31
C LEU A 186 7.89 -10.20 16.50
N LEU A 187 8.62 -9.40 15.73
CA LEU A 187 8.55 -7.93 15.81
C LEU A 187 7.78 -7.37 14.62
N GLY A 188 6.90 -6.39 14.91
CA GLY A 188 6.09 -5.70 13.91
C GLY A 188 4.59 -5.89 14.09
N ASP A 189 3.83 -5.07 13.38
CA ASP A 189 2.36 -5.09 13.42
C ASP A 189 1.81 -6.31 12.67
N GLY A 190 0.75 -6.93 13.20
CA GLY A 190 0.09 -8.09 12.61
C GLY A 190 0.85 -9.42 12.76
N GLN A 191 2.00 -9.42 13.44
CA GLN A 191 2.82 -10.62 13.66
C GLN A 191 2.20 -11.61 14.66
N ASP A 192 1.22 -11.18 15.44
CA ASP A 192 0.38 -12.03 16.29
C ASP A 192 -0.46 -13.03 15.48
N LEU A 193 -0.69 -12.72 14.20
CA LEU A 193 -1.37 -13.57 13.24
C LEU A 193 -0.36 -14.36 12.39
N THR A 194 0.92 -14.42 12.71
CA THR A 194 1.83 -15.25 11.90
C THR A 194 1.56 -16.74 12.15
N PRO A 195 1.26 -17.55 11.11
CA PRO A 195 1.12 -19.00 11.27
C PRO A 195 2.50 -19.62 11.55
N VAL A 196 2.51 -20.60 12.45
CA VAL A 196 3.70 -21.40 12.76
C VAL A 196 3.37 -22.84 12.45
N THR A 197 4.22 -23.49 11.67
CA THR A 197 4.10 -24.91 11.31
C THR A 197 5.37 -25.66 11.67
N GLY A 198 5.30 -26.99 11.67
CA GLY A 198 6.45 -27.83 11.93
C GLY A 198 6.57 -28.99 10.95
N GLU A 199 7.80 -29.44 10.75
CA GLU A 199 8.16 -30.66 10.04
C GLU A 199 9.16 -31.44 10.89
N VAL A 200 9.13 -32.77 10.81
CA VAL A 200 10.10 -33.64 11.46
C VAL A 200 10.97 -34.30 10.40
N LYS A 201 12.28 -34.09 10.49
CA LYS A 201 13.25 -34.60 9.53
C LYS A 201 14.63 -34.68 10.17
N ASP A 202 15.40 -35.71 9.86
CA ASP A 202 16.81 -35.80 10.23
C ASP A 202 17.61 -34.78 9.39
N VAL A 203 18.13 -33.73 10.05
CA VAL A 203 18.86 -32.63 9.40
C VAL A 203 20.37 -32.80 9.55
N ASP A 204 20.84 -33.30 10.70
CA ASP A 204 22.27 -33.46 10.99
C ASP A 204 22.84 -34.84 10.60
N GLY A 205 21.98 -35.79 10.22
CA GLY A 205 22.36 -37.12 9.78
C GLY A 205 22.70 -38.08 10.93
N ASP A 206 22.29 -37.77 12.17
CA ASP A 206 22.52 -38.65 13.33
C ASP A 206 21.55 -39.85 13.41
N GLY A 207 20.58 -39.92 12.47
CA GLY A 207 19.57 -40.96 12.39
C GLY A 207 18.39 -40.74 13.33
N LYS A 208 18.34 -39.61 14.05
CA LYS A 208 17.19 -39.19 14.84
C LYS A 208 16.45 -38.07 14.11
N PRO A 209 15.11 -38.05 14.17
CA PRO A 209 14.36 -36.97 13.54
C PRO A 209 14.50 -35.68 14.35
N ASP A 210 14.99 -34.61 13.71
CA ASP A 210 14.99 -33.25 14.25
C ASP A 210 13.63 -32.57 14.02
N LEU A 211 13.37 -31.51 14.78
CA LEU A 211 12.16 -30.72 14.64
C LEU A 211 12.46 -29.39 13.96
N LEU A 212 11.82 -29.15 12.82
CA LEU A 212 11.99 -27.95 12.02
C LEU A 212 10.71 -27.11 12.15
N VAL A 213 10.84 -25.91 12.72
CA VAL A 213 9.73 -24.98 12.93
C VAL A 213 9.78 -23.91 11.85
N HIS A 214 8.70 -23.77 11.10
CA HIS A 214 8.54 -22.79 10.04
C HIS A 214 7.74 -21.60 10.52
N ILE A 215 8.30 -20.40 10.33
CA ILE A 215 7.68 -19.12 10.67
C ILE A 215 7.83 -18.21 9.46
N GLN A 216 6.76 -18.00 8.69
CA GLN A 216 6.80 -17.28 7.42
C GLN A 216 7.89 -17.85 6.48
N ASN A 217 8.96 -17.08 6.24
CA ASN A 217 10.08 -17.41 5.38
C ASN A 217 11.32 -17.86 6.16
N GLN A 218 11.22 -17.97 7.49
CA GLN A 218 12.29 -18.42 8.37
C GLN A 218 12.02 -19.83 8.88
N GLN A 219 13.11 -20.56 9.12
CA GLN A 219 13.07 -21.88 9.73
C GLN A 219 13.98 -21.91 10.96
N ILE A 220 13.54 -22.59 12.00
CA ILE A 220 14.29 -22.81 13.24
C ILE A 220 14.40 -24.31 13.44
N ILE A 221 15.61 -24.78 13.67
CA ILE A 221 15.87 -26.20 13.84
C ILE A 221 16.09 -26.47 15.33
N PHE A 222 15.36 -27.45 15.83
CA PHE A 222 15.51 -28.00 17.15
C PHE A 222 16.11 -29.39 17.00
N TYR A 223 17.35 -29.53 17.43
CA TYR A 223 18.10 -30.78 17.31
C TYR A 223 17.65 -31.78 18.36
N ASN A 224 17.52 -33.04 17.94
CA ASN A 224 17.09 -34.13 18.80
C ASN A 224 18.30 -34.78 19.49
N ASP A 225 18.43 -34.64 20.83
CA ASP A 225 19.51 -35.30 21.57
C ASP A 225 19.20 -36.75 21.99
N GLY A 226 18.04 -37.28 21.58
CA GLY A 226 17.50 -38.60 21.89
C GLY A 226 16.64 -38.63 23.16
N LYS A 227 16.58 -37.52 23.91
CA LYS A 227 15.68 -37.38 25.06
C LYS A 227 14.83 -36.14 24.97
N THR A 228 15.35 -35.06 24.41
CA THR A 228 14.68 -33.77 24.27
C THR A 228 15.20 -33.04 23.04
N PHE A 229 14.47 -32.01 22.65
CA PHE A 229 14.89 -31.05 21.65
C PHE A 229 15.73 -29.92 22.25
N LYS A 230 16.69 -29.42 21.48
CA LYS A 230 17.52 -28.24 21.82
C LYS A 230 17.67 -27.31 20.61
N ALA A 231 17.38 -26.03 20.82
CA ALA A 231 17.76 -24.99 19.88
C ALA A 231 19.28 -24.79 19.94
N ARG A 232 19.93 -24.65 18.78
CA ARG A 232 21.37 -24.42 18.66
C ARG A 232 21.67 -23.23 17.76
#